data_AF-A0A7J7RU12-F1
#
_entry.id   AF-A0A7J7RU12-F1
#
_cell.length_a   1.000
_cell.length_b   1.000
_cell.length_c   1.000
_cell.angle_alpha   90.00
_cell.angle_beta   90.00
_cell.angle_gamma   90.00
#
_symmetry.space_group_name_H-M   'P 1'
#
loop_
_entity.id
_entity.type
_entity.pdbx_description
1 polymer ?
#
loop_
_entity_poly.entity_id
_entity_poly.type
_entity_poly.pdbx_seq_one_letter_code
_entity_poly.pdbx_strand_id
1 'polypeptide(L)'
;MTHWFHRNPLKATAPVSFNYYGVVTSPAASKICSDLRSSRARLLELFTDLSCNPEMMKTAADAYFSLLQGFINSLDESSQESKLRYIQNFKWTDTLQGQVPR
;
A
#
# COMPACT_ATOMS: atom_id res chain seq x y z
N MET A 1 -11.96 -34.40 -1.99
CA MET A 1 -12.21 -34.04 -0.58
C MET A 1 -12.27 -32.53 -0.50
N THR A 2 -13.36 -31.96 -0.01
CA THR A 2 -13.52 -30.50 0.10
C THR A 2 -13.21 -30.07 1.52
N HIS A 3 -12.45 -28.98 1.68
CA HIS A 3 -12.16 -28.38 2.98
C HIS A 3 -13.03 -27.14 3.19
N TRP A 4 -13.53 -26.96 4.42
CA TRP A 4 -14.25 -25.75 4.81
C TRP A 4 -13.36 -24.90 5.71
N PHE A 5 -13.25 -23.62 5.39
CA PHE A 5 -12.54 -22.68 6.23
C PHE A 5 -13.35 -21.40 6.42
N HIS A 6 -13.57 -21.01 7.68
CA HIS A 6 -14.09 -19.69 8.01
C HIS A 6 -13.13 -18.59 7.53
N ARG A 7 -13.68 -17.48 7.03
CA ARG A 7 -12.95 -16.28 6.63
C ARG A 7 -13.68 -15.06 7.15
N ASN A 8 -12.97 -14.22 7.89
CA ASN A 8 -13.45 -12.87 8.18
C ASN A 8 -13.36 -12.00 6.91
N PRO A 9 -14.12 -10.91 6.81
CA PRO A 9 -13.99 -9.96 5.71
C PRO A 9 -12.57 -9.39 5.61
N LEU A 10 -12.15 -9.05 4.38
CA LEU A 10 -10.90 -8.34 4.13
C LEU A 10 -10.95 -6.92 4.72
N LYS A 11 -9.78 -6.39 5.08
CA LYS A 11 -9.65 -5.00 5.52
C LYS A 11 -9.85 -4.06 4.33
N ALA A 12 -10.62 -2.99 4.53
CA ALA A 12 -10.77 -1.90 3.58
C ALA A 12 -9.91 -0.70 4.01
N THR A 13 -9.58 0.19 3.07
CA THR A 13 -8.74 1.37 3.34
C THR A 13 -9.25 2.60 2.59
N ALA A 14 -8.97 3.78 3.13
CA ALA A 14 -9.19 5.01 2.40
C ALA A 14 -8.28 5.07 1.15
N PRO A 15 -8.76 5.66 0.03
CA PRO A 15 -7.89 5.99 -1.10
C PRO A 15 -6.78 6.96 -0.67
N VAL A 16 -5.57 6.76 -1.20
CA VAL A 16 -4.41 7.60 -0.91
C VAL A 16 -3.86 8.13 -2.23
N SER A 17 -3.82 9.45 -2.38
CA SER A 17 -3.37 10.10 -3.61
C SER A 17 -1.85 10.26 -3.70
N PHE A 18 -1.14 10.18 -2.58
CA PHE A 18 0.29 10.53 -2.46
C PHE A 18 0.62 11.93 -2.99
N ASN A 19 -0.33 12.86 -2.92
CA ASN A 19 -0.11 14.26 -3.29
C ASN A 19 0.25 15.09 -2.05
N TYR A 20 1.50 15.53 -1.97
CA TYR A 20 2.00 16.37 -0.86
C TYR A 20 2.15 17.85 -1.24
N TYR A 21 1.52 18.27 -2.34
CA TYR A 21 1.52 19.65 -2.82
C TYR A 21 2.95 20.21 -2.91
N GLY A 22 3.20 21.40 -2.35
CA GLY A 22 4.49 22.08 -2.42
C GLY A 22 5.65 21.36 -1.71
N VAL A 23 5.41 20.26 -0.99
CA VAL A 23 6.49 19.43 -0.43
C VAL A 23 7.23 18.67 -1.53
N VAL A 24 6.53 18.28 -2.60
CA VAL A 24 7.11 17.59 -3.76
C VAL A 24 7.38 18.61 -4.85
N THR A 25 8.65 18.89 -5.11
CA THR A 25 9.08 19.95 -6.04
C THR A 25 9.78 19.44 -7.29
N SER A 26 10.33 18.22 -7.25
CA SER A 26 11.08 17.67 -8.39
C SER A 26 10.21 16.76 -9.27
N PRO A 27 10.50 16.69 -10.59
CA PRO A 27 9.81 15.76 -11.49
C PRO A 27 9.96 14.29 -11.07
N ALA A 28 11.14 13.91 -10.56
CA ALA A 28 11.40 12.56 -10.07
C ALA A 28 10.55 12.21 -8.82
N ALA A 29 10.43 13.14 -7.88
CA ALA A 29 9.58 12.97 -6.70
C ALA A 29 8.08 12.96 -7.07
N SER A 30 7.68 13.75 -8.06
CA SER A 30 6.30 13.70 -8.59
C SER A 30 6.00 12.34 -9.23
N LYS A 31 6.95 11.80 -9.99
CA LYS A 31 6.83 10.48 -10.61
C LYS A 31 6.70 9.37 -9.56
N ILE A 32 7.56 9.33 -8.53
CA ILE A 32 7.48 8.26 -7.51
C ILE A 32 6.15 8.31 -6.73
N CYS A 33 5.59 9.50 -6.50
CA CYS A 33 4.26 9.64 -5.90
C CYS A 33 3.16 9.08 -6.81
N SER A 34 3.24 9.33 -8.12
CA SER A 34 2.31 8.76 -9.09
C SER A 34 2.43 7.23 -9.18
N ASP A 35 3.65 6.70 -9.15
CA ASP A 35 3.92 5.27 -9.18
C ASP A 35 3.43 4.59 -7.90
N LEU A 36 3.61 5.21 -6.72
CA LEU A 36 3.05 4.77 -5.43
C LEU A 36 1.52 4.69 -5.48
N ARG A 37 0.86 5.75 -5.98
CA ARG A 37 -0.60 5.78 -6.12
C ARG A 37 -1.10 4.64 -7.01
N SER A 38 -0.47 4.47 -8.17
CA SER A 38 -0.92 3.50 -9.18
C SER A 38 -0.67 2.06 -8.75
N SER A 39 0.51 1.78 -8.19
CA SER A 39 0.84 0.43 -7.67
C SER A 39 -0.03 0.05 -6.48
N ARG A 40 -0.33 0.99 -5.56
CA ARG A 40 -1.28 0.75 -4.45
C ARG A 40 -2.67 0.43 -4.96
N ALA A 41 -3.19 1.22 -5.89
CA ALA A 41 -4.52 0.99 -6.47
C ALA A 41 -4.60 -0.38 -7.12
N ARG A 42 -3.59 -0.74 -7.93
CA ARG A 42 -3.51 -2.05 -8.58
C ARG A 42 -3.50 -3.20 -7.58
N LEU A 43 -2.69 -3.11 -6.52
CA LEU A 43 -2.66 -4.14 -5.47
C LEU A 43 -4.02 -4.30 -4.78
N LEU A 44 -4.70 -3.19 -4.47
CA LEU A 44 -5.99 -3.23 -3.79
C LEU A 44 -7.10 -3.85 -4.66
N GLU A 45 -7.10 -3.58 -5.96
CA GLU A 45 -8.05 -4.17 -6.91
C GLU A 45 -7.93 -5.71 -6.96
N LEU A 46 -6.71 -6.24 -6.87
CA LEU A 46 -6.46 -7.69 -6.95
C LEU A 46 -7.07 -8.48 -5.79
N PHE A 47 -7.35 -7.87 -4.64
CA PHE A 47 -7.95 -8.57 -3.50
C PHE A 47 -9.37 -9.07 -3.76
N THR A 48 -10.07 -8.47 -4.71
CA THR A 48 -11.44 -8.85 -5.10
C THR A 48 -11.54 -9.36 -6.53
N ASP A 49 -10.40 -9.52 -7.21
CA ASP A 49 -10.31 -10.05 -8.57
C ASP A 49 -10.28 -11.59 -8.53
N LEU A 50 -11.34 -12.23 -9.04
CA LEU A 50 -11.47 -13.69 -9.09
C LEU A 50 -10.47 -14.34 -10.04
N SER A 51 -9.88 -13.58 -10.97
CA SER A 51 -8.83 -14.05 -11.87
C SER A 51 -7.42 -13.94 -11.27
N CYS A 52 -7.28 -13.31 -10.10
CA CYS A 52 -5.99 -13.14 -9.45
C CYS A 52 -5.39 -14.48 -9.02
N ASN A 53 -4.17 -14.74 -9.46
CA ASN A 53 -3.36 -15.88 -9.03
C ASN A 53 -2.19 -15.41 -8.12
N PRO A 54 -1.45 -16.36 -7.48
CA PRO A 54 -0.34 -16.02 -6.60
C PRO A 54 0.75 -15.18 -7.27
N GLU A 55 1.03 -15.41 -8.55
CA GLU A 55 2.06 -14.70 -9.30
C GLU A 55 1.67 -13.22 -9.49
N MET A 56 0.43 -12.95 -9.91
CA MET A 56 -0.12 -11.61 -10.05
C MET A 56 -0.10 -10.85 -8.73
N MET A 57 -0.51 -11.50 -7.64
CA MET A 57 -0.49 -10.92 -6.30
C MET A 57 0.94 -10.57 -5.87
N LYS A 58 1.90 -11.49 -6.07
CA LYS A 58 3.31 -11.25 -5.75
C LYS A 58 3.87 -10.07 -6.54
N THR A 59 3.66 -10.01 -7.85
CA THR A 59 4.17 -8.91 -8.68
C THR A 59 3.61 -7.55 -8.24
N ALA A 60 2.31 -7.46 -7.95
CA ALA A 60 1.70 -6.21 -7.48
C ALA A 60 2.17 -5.83 -6.07
N ALA A 61 2.32 -6.81 -5.18
CA ALA A 61 2.83 -6.60 -3.83
C ALA A 61 4.27 -6.09 -3.86
N ASP A 62 5.16 -6.74 -4.62
CA ASP A 62 6.56 -6.34 -4.76
C ASP A 62 6.67 -4.92 -5.35
N ALA A 63 5.85 -4.60 -6.36
CA ALA A 63 5.82 -3.27 -6.98
C ALA A 63 5.42 -2.16 -6.00
N TYR A 64 4.40 -2.39 -5.16
CA TYR A 64 3.96 -1.39 -4.18
C TYR A 64 4.90 -1.32 -2.96
N PHE A 65 5.26 -2.46 -2.37
CA PHE A 65 6.05 -2.49 -1.14
C PHE A 65 7.49 -2.08 -1.33
N SER A 66 8.10 -2.31 -2.50
CA SER A 66 9.44 -1.78 -2.81
C SER A 66 9.46 -0.24 -2.80
N LEU A 67 8.41 0.41 -3.33
CA LEU A 67 8.28 1.87 -3.31
C LEU A 67 7.93 2.39 -1.91
N LEU A 68 6.97 1.75 -1.21
CA LEU A 68 6.53 2.17 0.12
C LEU A 68 7.68 2.12 1.14
N GLN A 69 8.61 1.18 0.98
CA GLN A 69 9.80 1.09 1.82
C GLN A 69 10.67 2.36 1.78
N GLY A 70 10.61 3.17 0.72
CA GLY A 70 11.29 4.48 0.70
C GLY A 70 10.74 5.48 1.73
N PHE A 71 9.54 5.25 2.26
CA PHE A 71 8.99 6.02 3.39
C PHE A 71 9.38 5.43 4.75
N ILE A 72 10.04 4.29 4.81
CA ILE A 72 10.29 3.56 6.06
C ILE A 72 11.79 3.41 6.31
N ASN A 73 12.52 2.89 5.34
CA ASN A 73 13.93 2.53 5.46
C ASN A 73 14.83 3.72 5.10
N SER A 74 15.97 3.83 5.76
CA SER A 74 17.03 4.72 5.27
C SER A 74 17.63 4.19 3.96
N LEU A 75 18.18 5.10 3.16
CA LEU A 75 18.85 4.79 1.90
C LEU A 75 20.31 4.38 2.10
N ASP A 76 20.95 4.95 3.12
CA ASP A 76 22.20 4.41 3.66
C ASP A 76 21.83 3.38 4.74
N GLU A 77 22.54 2.26 4.85
CA GLU A 77 22.26 1.22 5.88
C GLU A 77 22.56 1.70 7.32
N SER A 78 22.42 3.00 7.58
CA SER A 78 22.35 3.54 8.92
C SER A 78 21.12 2.99 9.63
N SER A 79 21.20 2.84 10.96
CA SER A 79 20.09 2.40 11.79
C SER A 79 18.93 3.42 11.89
N GLN A 80 18.87 4.38 10.97
CA GLN A 80 17.88 5.45 10.97
C GLN A 80 16.65 5.12 10.12
N GLU A 81 15.53 5.74 10.45
CA GLU A 81 14.29 5.63 9.67
C GLU A 81 14.19 6.71 8.60
N SER A 82 13.43 6.46 7.54
CA SER A 82 13.16 7.48 6.53
C SER A 82 12.43 8.67 7.15
N LYS A 83 12.89 9.88 6.82
CA LYS A 83 12.24 11.14 7.20
C LYS A 83 10.78 11.26 6.72
N LEU A 84 10.36 10.42 5.78
CA LEU A 84 9.01 10.42 5.21
C LEU A 84 8.03 9.52 6.00
N ARG A 85 8.48 8.80 7.05
CA ARG A 85 7.67 7.82 7.78
C ARG A 85 6.31 8.32 8.25
N TYR A 86 6.23 9.59 8.64
CA TYR A 86 5.02 10.19 9.20
C TYR A 86 4.30 11.15 8.24
N ILE A 87 4.70 11.21 6.96
CA ILE A 87 4.15 12.19 6.00
C ILE A 87 2.71 11.87 5.57
N GLN A 88 2.31 10.60 5.59
CA GLN A 88 1.04 10.13 5.05
C GLN A 88 0.21 9.45 6.12
N ASN A 89 -1.04 9.89 6.26
CA ASN A 89 -2.02 9.20 7.08
C ASN A 89 -2.64 8.03 6.29
N PHE A 90 -2.67 6.84 6.88
CA PHE A 90 -3.32 5.66 6.33
C PHE A 90 -4.43 5.21 7.27
N LYS A 91 -5.64 5.03 6.74
CA LYS A 91 -6.80 4.56 7.52
C LYS A 91 -7.25 3.20 7.02
N TRP A 92 -7.57 2.30 7.95
CA TRP A 92 -7.98 0.92 7.65
C TRP A 92 -9.15 0.48 8.53
N THR A 93 -10.03 -0.37 8.00
CA THR A 93 -10.97 -1.15 8.82
C THR A 93 -10.27 -2.40 9.37
N ASP A 94 -10.85 -3.04 10.38
CA ASP A 94 -10.35 -4.30 10.95
C ASP A 94 -11.34 -5.46 10.74
N THR A 95 -10.80 -6.67 10.64
CA THR A 95 -11.55 -7.88 10.25
C THR A 95 -12.70 -8.25 11.21
N LEU A 96 -12.65 -7.75 12.45
CA LEU A 96 -13.66 -7.98 13.50
C LEU A 96 -14.41 -6.72 13.92
N GLN A 97 -14.10 -5.55 13.35
CA GLN A 97 -14.65 -4.25 13.79
C GLN A 97 -15.68 -3.68 12.79
N GLY A 98 -16.07 -4.47 11.79
CA GLY A 98 -17.04 -4.05 10.78
C GLY A 98 -16.56 -2.82 9.99
N GLN A 99 -17.36 -1.76 10.00
CA GLN A 99 -17.15 -0.57 9.16
C GLN A 99 -16.36 0.55 9.86
N VAL A 100 -15.93 0.38 11.11
CA VAL A 100 -15.23 1.44 11.86
C VAL A 100 -13.77 1.53 11.38
N PRO A 101 -13.35 2.59 10.67
CA PRO A 101 -11.98 2.77 10.24
C PRO A 101 -11.15 3.38 11.38
N ARG A 102 -9.91 2.93 11.57
CA ARG A 102 -8.92 3.55 12.47
C ARG A 102 -7.77 4.16 11.68
#